data_AF-A0A0E3WF73-F1
#
_entry.id   AF-A0A0E3WF73-F1
#
_cell.length_a   1.000
_cell.length_b   1.000
_cell.length_c   1.000
_cell.angle_alpha   90.00
_cell.angle_beta   90.00
_cell.angle_gamma   90.00
#
_symmetry.space_group_name_H-M   'P 1'
#
loop_
_entity.id
_entity.type
_entity.pdbx_description
1 polymer ?
#
loop_
_entity_poly.entity_id
_entity_poly.type
_entity_poly.pdbx_seq_one_letter_code
_entity_poly.pdbx_strand_id
1 'polypeptide(L)'
;MDGLLRGDYQSRMNGYAIARQNGWLSTNDIRELEDLNLLSDEEGGNLYLINGNMTKLKDAGGFMKQPSETEPEEDPSEEEEDA
;
A
#
# COMPACT_ATOMS: atom_id res chain seq x y z
N MET A 1 14.93 9.24 33.23
CA MET A 1 13.63 8.54 33.36
C MET A 1 12.69 9.06 32.25
N ASP A 2 13.07 8.85 30.98
CA ASP A 2 12.35 9.34 29.77
C ASP A 2 12.03 8.17 28.80
N GLY A 3 12.18 6.94 29.29
CA GLY A 3 12.02 5.70 28.51
C GLY A 3 10.70 4.99 28.77
N LEU A 4 9.98 5.32 29.85
CA LEU A 4 8.73 4.65 30.20
C LEU A 4 7.55 5.18 29.38
N LEU A 5 7.50 6.50 29.13
CA LEU A 5 6.48 7.16 28.31
C LEU A 5 6.82 7.19 26.80
N ARG A 6 8.11 7.21 26.43
CA ARG A 6 8.53 7.11 25.01
C ARG A 6 8.57 5.66 24.52
N GLY A 7 8.76 4.71 25.44
CA GLY A 7 8.80 3.27 25.15
C GLY A 7 7.47 2.71 24.66
N ASP A 8 6.35 3.31 25.08
CA ASP A 8 5.03 2.97 24.54
C ASP A 8 4.73 3.71 23.22
N TYR A 9 5.06 5.00 23.10
CA TYR A 9 4.66 5.79 21.95
C TYR A 9 5.45 5.43 20.69
N GLN A 10 6.77 5.38 20.77
CA GLN A 10 7.61 5.08 19.61
C GLN A 10 7.31 3.67 19.07
N SER A 11 7.19 2.69 19.96
CA SER A 11 6.85 1.31 19.59
C SER A 11 5.46 1.23 18.94
N ARG A 12 4.48 1.96 19.50
CA ARG A 12 3.11 2.02 18.98
C ARG A 12 3.03 2.67 17.59
N MET A 13 3.68 3.83 17.41
CA MET A 13 3.74 4.50 16.11
C MET A 13 4.46 3.66 15.05
N ASN A 14 5.51 2.93 15.43
CA ASN A 14 6.17 1.97 14.54
C ASN A 14 5.21 0.82 14.15
N GLY A 15 4.42 0.31 15.09
CA GLY A 15 3.40 -0.70 14.80
C GLY A 15 2.37 -0.21 13.78
N TYR A 16 1.89 1.02 13.93
CA TYR A 16 0.98 1.65 12.96
C TYR A 16 1.61 1.86 11.59
N ALA A 17 2.88 2.29 11.54
CA ALA A 17 3.60 2.43 10.28
C ALA A 17 3.69 1.09 9.52
N ILE A 18 4.00 0.00 10.22
CA ILE A 18 4.03 -1.36 9.65
C ILE A 18 2.64 -1.78 9.18
N ALA A 19 1.60 -1.59 10.00
CA ALA A 19 0.25 -1.98 9.66
C ALA A 19 -0.29 -1.24 8.43
N ARG A 20 -0.01 0.07 8.32
CA ARG A 20 -0.34 0.86 7.12
C ARG A 20 0.43 0.41 5.90
N GLN A 21 1.72 0.17 6.03
CA GLN A 21 2.56 -0.25 4.91
C GLN A 21 2.05 -1.57 4.29
N ASN A 22 1.48 -2.46 5.10
CA ASN A 22 0.92 -3.75 4.68
C ASN A 22 -0.60 -3.71 4.42
N GLY A 23 -1.25 -2.55 4.57
CA GLY A 23 -2.67 -2.36 4.28
C GLY A 23 -3.64 -3.00 5.27
N TRP A 24 -3.23 -3.25 6.51
CA TRP A 24 -4.10 -3.86 7.53
C TRP A 24 -4.83 -2.84 8.42
N LEU A 25 -4.39 -1.58 8.42
CA LEU A 25 -5.05 -0.47 9.11
C LEU A 25 -5.23 0.74 8.19
N SER A 26 -6.42 1.35 8.24
CA SER A 26 -6.80 2.57 7.52
C SER A 26 -6.38 3.86 8.24
N THR A 27 -6.50 5.01 7.54
CA THR A 27 -6.56 6.38 8.10
C THR A 27 -7.10 6.47 9.53
N ASN A 28 -8.37 6.10 9.58
CA ASN A 28 -9.26 6.29 10.70
C ASN A 28 -9.13 5.20 11.74
N ASP A 29 -8.77 3.96 11.38
CA ASP A 29 -8.55 2.89 12.37
C ASP A 29 -7.50 3.34 13.42
N ILE A 30 -6.41 3.96 12.97
CA ILE A 30 -5.36 4.47 13.86
C ILE A 30 -5.83 5.71 14.62
N ARG A 31 -6.67 6.56 14.01
CA ARG A 31 -7.20 7.76 14.66
C ARG A 31 -8.19 7.39 15.75
N GLU A 32 -9.03 6.38 15.55
CA GLU A 32 -9.90 5.82 16.59
C GLU A 32 -9.09 5.22 17.74
N LEU A 33 -8.04 4.44 17.43
CA LEU A 33 -7.16 3.85 18.45
C LEU A 33 -6.41 4.90 19.30
N GLU A 34 -6.12 6.08 18.73
CA GLU A 34 -5.46 7.19 19.41
C GLU A 34 -6.43 8.31 19.86
N ASP A 35 -7.75 8.09 19.80
CA ASP A 35 -8.79 9.05 20.18
C ASP A 35 -8.64 10.42 19.47
N LEU A 36 -8.40 10.37 18.15
CA LEU A 36 -8.23 11.51 17.26
C LEU A 36 -9.47 11.69 16.37
N ASN A 37 -9.71 12.94 15.94
CA ASN A 37 -10.76 13.25 14.96
C ASN A 37 -10.55 12.48 13.66
N LEU A 38 -11.60 11.84 13.17
CA LEU A 38 -11.58 11.11 11.91
C LEU A 38 -11.42 12.05 10.71
N LEU A 39 -10.75 11.55 9.68
CA LEU A 39 -10.74 12.15 8.36
C LEU A 39 -12.00 11.76 7.61
N SER A 40 -12.41 12.63 6.68
CA SER A 40 -13.52 12.34 5.78
C SER A 40 -13.20 11.18 4.82
N ASP A 41 -14.23 10.61 4.20
CA ASP A 41 -14.07 9.60 3.15
C ASP A 41 -13.32 10.17 1.92
N GLU A 42 -13.53 11.44 1.62
CA GLU A 42 -12.90 12.17 0.50
C GLU A 42 -11.39 12.33 0.69
N GLU A 43 -10.94 12.48 1.94
CA GLU A 43 -9.51 12.49 2.32
C GLU A 43 -8.91 11.07 2.36
N GLY A 44 -9.72 10.05 2.07
CA GLY A 44 -9.30 8.66 2.10
C GLY A 44 -9.11 8.10 3.51
N GLY A 45 -9.79 8.68 4.51
CA GLY A 45 -9.69 8.26 5.91
C GLY A 45 -10.01 6.77 6.12
N ASN A 46 -10.89 6.19 5.31
CA ASN A 46 -11.26 4.77 5.45
C ASN A 46 -10.59 3.86 4.41
N LEU A 47 -9.61 4.37 3.65
CA LEU A 47 -8.93 3.57 2.63
C LEU A 47 -7.85 2.67 3.25
N TYR A 48 -7.88 1.39 2.85
CA TYR A 48 -6.82 0.42 3.11
C TYR A 48 -5.89 0.39 1.90
N LEU A 49 -4.66 0.88 2.11
CA LEU A 49 -3.69 1.07 1.04
C LEU A 49 -2.50 0.15 1.28
N ILE A 50 -2.00 -0.46 0.21
CA ILE A 50 -0.71 -1.13 0.20
C ILE A 50 0.28 -0.26 -0.57
N ASN A 51 1.55 -0.31 -0.17
CA ASN A 51 2.59 0.38 -0.91
C ASN A 51 2.80 -0.32 -2.27
N GLY A 52 2.59 0.38 -3.37
CA GLY A 52 2.69 -0.18 -4.73
C GLY A 52 4.12 -0.46 -5.21
N ASN A 53 5.07 -0.74 -4.33
CA ASN A 53 6.49 -0.81 -4.67
C ASN A 53 7.01 -2.25 -4.84
N MET A 54 8.07 -2.37 -5.65
CA MET A 54 8.63 -3.55 -6.34
C MET A 54 7.91 -3.99 -7.63
N THR A 55 7.62 -3.02 -8.50
CA THR A 55 7.34 -3.28 -9.92
C THR A 55 8.59 -3.02 -10.77
N LYS A 56 8.67 -3.62 -11.97
CA LYS A 56 9.74 -3.29 -12.91
C LYS A 56 9.64 -1.81 -13.23
N LEU A 57 10.79 -1.14 -13.43
CA LEU A 57 10.80 0.29 -13.76
C LEU A 57 9.89 0.62 -14.96
N LYS A 58 9.86 -0.24 -15.98
CA LYS A 58 9.00 -0.10 -17.16
C LYS A 58 7.49 -0.16 -16.87
N ASP A 59 7.11 -0.75 -15.75
CA ASP A 59 5.73 -1.02 -15.35
C ASP A 59 5.31 -0.13 -14.16
N ALA A 60 6.18 0.82 -13.74
CA ALA A 60 5.88 1.80 -12.70
C ALA A 60 4.73 2.73 -13.13
N GLY A 61 3.76 2.95 -12.24
CA GLY A 61 2.56 3.74 -12.54
C GLY A 61 1.44 2.98 -13.26
N GLY A 62 1.61 1.66 -13.54
CA GLY A 62 0.59 0.83 -14.18
C GLY A 62 -0.77 0.80 -13.45
N PHE A 63 -0.78 0.98 -12.13
CA PHE A 63 -2.01 1.06 -11.31
C PHE A 63 -2.94 2.23 -11.69
N MET A 64 -2.45 3.23 -12.43
CA MET A 64 -3.21 4.38 -12.91
C MET A 64 -3.83 4.16 -14.29
N LYS A 65 -3.48 3.07 -15.00
CA LYS A 65 -4.17 2.71 -16.25
C LYS A 65 -5.55 2.17 -15.88
N GLN A 66 -6.58 2.99 -16.11
CA GLN A 66 -7.96 2.52 -16.24
C GLN A 66 -7.98 1.33 -17.21
N PRO A 67 -8.82 0.30 -16.99
CA PRO A 67 -8.99 -0.76 -17.96
C PRO A 67 -9.63 -0.16 -19.23
N SER A 68 -8.80 0.29 -20.17
CA SER A 68 -9.20 0.23 -21.57
C SER A 68 -9.23 -1.25 -21.93
N GLU A 69 -10.38 -1.72 -22.40
CA GLU A 69 -10.67 -3.09 -22.82
C GLU A 69 -9.45 -3.82 -23.44
N THR A 70 -9.21 -5.02 -22.94
CA THR A 70 -8.60 -6.20 -23.59
C THR A 70 -7.70 -5.99 -24.81
N GLU A 71 -6.45 -6.44 -24.72
CA GLU A 71 -5.88 -7.35 -25.73
C GLU A 71 -5.07 -8.45 -25.00
N PRO A 72 -5.24 -9.74 -25.36
CA PRO A 72 -4.36 -10.79 -24.87
C PRO A 72 -2.99 -10.62 -25.54
N GLU A 73 -1.92 -10.47 -24.75
CA GLU A 73 -0.57 -10.53 -25.31
C GLU A 73 -0.33 -11.94 -25.86
N GLU A 74 -0.23 -12.07 -27.19
CA GLU A 74 0.27 -13.26 -27.85
C GLU A 74 1.75 -13.43 -27.48
N ASP A 75 2.06 -14.55 -26.84
CA ASP A 75 3.41 -14.97 -26.44
C ASP A 75 4.20 -15.41 -27.69
N PRO A 76 5.26 -14.71 -28.14
CA PRO A 76 6.00 -15.09 -29.34
C PRO A 76 7.18 -16.00 -28.95
N SER A 77 6.93 -17.04 -28.15
CA SER A 77 7.98 -17.99 -27.73
C SER A 77 7.82 -19.37 -28.35
N GLU A 78 7.54 -19.44 -29.65
CA GLU A 78 7.74 -20.67 -30.43
C GLU A 78 8.22 -20.27 -31.82
N GLU A 79 9.53 -20.06 -31.99
CA GLU A 79 10.26 -20.46 -33.20
C GLU A 79 11.78 -20.23 -33.05
N GLU A 80 12.53 -21.21 -33.54
CA GLU A 80 13.99 -21.32 -33.65
C GLU A 80 14.75 -21.87 -32.43
N GLU A 81 14.82 -23.21 -32.35
CA GLU A 81 16.10 -23.92 -32.56
C GLU A 81 15.83 -25.43 -32.78
N ASP A 82 15.52 -25.84 -34.01
CA ASP A 82 15.75 -27.21 -34.47
C ASP A 82 15.95 -27.27 -35.99
N ALA A 83 17.04 -27.93 -36.40
CA ALA A 83 17.56 -28.25 -37.75
C ALA A 83 18.60 -27.30 -38.39
#